data_AF-A0A5C4NAZ9-F1
#
_entry.id   AF-A0A5C4NAZ9-F1
#
_cell.length_a   1.000
_cell.length_b   1.000
_cell.length_c   1.000
_cell.angle_alpha   90.00
_cell.angle_beta   90.00
_cell.angle_gamma   90.00
#
_symmetry.space_group_name_H-M   'P 1'
#
loop_
_entity.id
_entity.type
_entity.pdbx_description
1 polymer ?
#
loop_
_entity_poly.entity_id
_entity_poly.type
_entity_poly.pdbx_seq_one_letter_code
_entity_poly.pdbx_strand_id
1 'polypeptide(L)'
;MSGDILDLVLRLVLTMPGQVALLAGATLAFLPAPDVDLWMLRLLHHRSILTHSVLLPCLVLWFLPELGPAAAAGAALGVAVHMAADMLSPARGFGRIWLPEPFQVSLGGWSHLWLLVNALGAAWMAVAVLPSGEAWRWIAGGVGILAALGYGLMRERSILSALVALAVVGAPFAADHGLRAWLP
;
A
#
# COMPACT_ATOMS: atom_id res chain seq x y z
N MET A 1 -11.19 -14.95 34.44
CA MET A 1 -9.74 -14.89 34.18
C MET A 1 -9.40 -14.70 32.69
N SER A 2 -10.24 -14.05 31.89
CA SER A 2 -10.00 -13.85 30.44
C SER A 2 -9.70 -12.39 30.04
N GLY A 3 -9.59 -11.47 31.02
CA GLY A 3 -9.31 -10.05 30.77
C GLY A 3 -7.83 -9.70 30.65
N ASP A 4 -6.93 -10.42 31.33
CA ASP A 4 -5.53 -9.96 31.50
C ASP A 4 -4.69 -9.99 30.21
N ILE A 5 -4.87 -11.00 29.35
CA ILE A 5 -4.10 -11.11 28.10
C ILE A 5 -4.59 -10.09 27.07
N LEU A 6 -5.90 -9.93 26.94
CA LEU A 6 -6.48 -8.96 26.01
C LEU A 6 -6.09 -7.52 26.42
N ASP A 7 -6.15 -7.22 27.71
CA ASP A 7 -5.77 -5.90 28.22
C ASP A 7 -4.26 -5.63 28.03
N LEU A 8 -3.41 -6.63 28.22
CA LEU A 8 -1.99 -6.55 27.92
C LEU A 8 -1.72 -6.28 26.43
N VAL A 9 -2.39 -7.01 25.53
CA VAL A 9 -2.26 -6.83 24.09
C VAL A 9 -2.72 -5.44 23.67
N LEU A 10 -3.87 -4.97 24.17
CA LEU A 10 -4.38 -3.64 23.89
C LEU A 10 -3.39 -2.56 24.36
N ARG A 11 -2.86 -2.68 25.59
CA ARG A 11 -1.86 -1.75 26.11
C ARG A 11 -0.61 -1.71 25.24
N LEU A 12 -0.11 -2.87 24.80
CA LEU A 12 1.05 -2.96 23.92
C LEU A 12 0.80 -2.31 22.57
N VAL A 13 -0.34 -2.60 21.93
CA VAL A 13 -0.74 -2.02 20.64
C VAL A 13 -0.88 -0.50 20.74
N LEU A 14 -1.40 0.04 21.84
CA LEU A 14 -1.57 1.48 22.04
C LEU A 14 -0.27 2.24 22.28
N THR A 15 0.84 1.55 22.58
CA THR A 15 2.16 2.20 22.68
C THR A 15 2.69 2.60 21.31
N MET A 16 3.61 3.57 21.26
CA MET A 16 4.30 3.92 20.01
C MET A 16 4.98 2.71 19.34
N PRO A 17 5.77 1.87 20.05
CA PRO A 17 6.32 0.65 19.46
C PRO A 17 5.26 -0.30 18.91
N GLY A 18 4.13 -0.44 19.60
CA GLY A 18 3.00 -1.26 19.11
C GLY A 18 2.39 -0.73 17.82
N GLN A 19 2.18 0.59 17.74
CA GLN A 19 1.67 1.22 16.52
C GLN A 19 2.68 1.13 15.36
N VAL A 20 3.98 1.25 15.62
CA VAL A 20 5.03 1.03 14.60
C VAL A 20 5.04 -0.42 14.12
N ALA A 21 4.91 -1.38 15.03
CA ALA A 21 4.80 -2.79 14.68
C ALA A 21 3.55 -3.07 13.86
N LEU A 22 2.43 -2.42 14.18
CA LEU A 22 1.18 -2.54 13.43
C LEU A 22 1.30 -1.94 12.02
N LEU A 23 1.93 -0.78 11.87
CA LEU A 23 2.24 -0.17 10.57
C LEU A 23 3.09 -1.10 9.70
N ALA A 24 4.19 -1.61 10.25
CA ALA A 24 5.09 -2.51 9.53
C ALA A 24 4.40 -3.85 9.20
N GLY A 25 3.69 -4.44 10.17
CA GLY A 25 2.96 -5.69 10.00
C GLY A 25 1.85 -5.58 8.96
N ALA A 26 1.07 -4.50 8.99
CA ALA A 26 0.04 -4.23 7.98
C ALA A 26 0.66 -4.00 6.60
N THR A 27 1.79 -3.28 6.51
CA THR A 27 2.53 -3.12 5.25
C THR A 27 2.90 -4.47 4.64
N LEU A 28 3.49 -5.35 5.44
CA LEU A 28 3.88 -6.69 4.98
C LEU A 28 2.68 -7.55 4.60
N ALA A 29 1.59 -7.48 5.37
CA ALA A 29 0.36 -8.23 5.10
C ALA A 29 -0.33 -7.77 3.80
N PHE A 30 -0.24 -6.49 3.47
CA PHE A 30 -0.89 -5.90 2.29
C PHE A 30 -0.03 -5.85 1.04
N LEU A 31 1.27 -6.14 1.13
CA LEU A 31 2.11 -6.35 -0.06
C LEU A 31 1.47 -7.35 -1.03
N PRO A 32 1.12 -8.59 -0.64
CA PRO A 32 0.49 -9.55 -1.56
C PRO A 32 -1.01 -9.36 -1.74
N ALA A 33 -1.64 -8.38 -1.08
CA ALA A 33 -3.11 -8.25 -1.08
C ALA A 33 -3.73 -7.98 -2.46
N PRO A 34 -3.11 -7.18 -3.36
CA PRO A 34 -3.65 -7.00 -4.71
C PRO A 34 -3.79 -8.32 -5.48
N ASP A 35 -2.90 -9.29 -5.24
CA ASP A 35 -2.91 -10.60 -5.90
C ASP A 35 -3.97 -11.57 -5.36
N VAL A 36 -4.80 -11.18 -4.38
CA VAL A 36 -5.97 -11.98 -3.95
C VAL A 36 -6.94 -12.24 -5.12
N ASP A 37 -6.89 -11.41 -6.17
CA ASP A 37 -7.63 -11.67 -7.41
C ASP A 37 -7.29 -13.01 -8.08
N LEU A 38 -6.10 -13.56 -7.83
CA LEU A 38 -5.68 -14.87 -8.32
C LEU A 38 -6.54 -16.01 -7.74
N TRP A 39 -7.12 -15.84 -6.56
CA TRP A 39 -8.02 -16.83 -5.98
C TRP A 39 -9.41 -16.79 -6.63
N MET A 40 -9.73 -15.69 -7.31
CA MET A 40 -11.03 -15.44 -7.93
C MET A 40 -10.87 -15.09 -9.41
N LEU A 41 -9.92 -15.71 -10.12
CA LEU A 41 -9.58 -15.38 -11.51
C LEU A 41 -10.78 -15.34 -12.45
N ARG A 42 -11.78 -16.22 -12.23
CA ARG A 42 -13.00 -16.24 -13.05
C ARG A 42 -13.88 -15.01 -12.85
N LEU A 43 -13.82 -14.38 -11.67
CA LEU A 43 -14.65 -13.22 -11.33
C LEU A 43 -13.88 -11.92 -11.53
N LEU A 44 -12.64 -11.85 -11.02
CA LEU A 44 -11.87 -10.61 -10.92
C LEU A 44 -10.84 -10.45 -12.04
N HIS A 45 -10.40 -11.57 -12.64
CA HIS A 45 -9.22 -11.68 -13.50
C HIS A 45 -7.92 -11.28 -12.76
N HIS A 46 -6.74 -11.70 -13.24
CA HIS A 46 -5.48 -11.21 -12.66
C HIS A 46 -5.37 -9.71 -12.92
N ARG A 47 -4.87 -8.98 -11.92
CA ARG A 47 -4.75 -7.52 -11.93
C ARG A 47 -6.10 -6.84 -12.09
N SER A 48 -7.03 -7.25 -11.24
CA SER A 48 -8.37 -6.68 -11.23
C SER A 48 -8.30 -5.19 -10.89
N ILE A 49 -9.11 -4.38 -11.57
CA ILE A 49 -9.25 -2.95 -11.27
C ILE A 49 -9.63 -2.69 -9.82
N LEU A 50 -10.29 -3.66 -9.16
CA LEU A 50 -10.70 -3.56 -7.76
C LEU A 50 -9.54 -3.80 -6.80
N THR A 51 -8.78 -4.88 -7.00
CA THR A 51 -7.67 -5.26 -6.10
C THR A 51 -6.41 -4.45 -6.36
N HIS A 52 -6.17 -4.03 -7.60
CA HIS A 52 -5.05 -3.17 -7.98
C HIS A 52 -5.51 -1.70 -8.00
N SER A 53 -6.05 -1.27 -6.87
CA SER A 53 -6.46 0.12 -6.67
C SER A 53 -6.32 0.56 -5.22
N VAL A 54 -6.43 1.87 -4.99
CA VAL A 54 -6.53 2.46 -3.66
C VAL A 54 -7.78 2.01 -2.89
N LEU A 55 -8.72 1.31 -3.54
CA LEU A 55 -9.90 0.76 -2.89
C LEU A 55 -9.53 -0.18 -1.72
N LEU A 56 -8.54 -1.05 -1.88
CA LEU A 56 -8.16 -2.01 -0.83
C LEU A 56 -7.86 -1.32 0.52
N PRO A 57 -6.92 -0.37 0.60
CA PRO A 57 -6.64 0.29 1.87
C PRO A 57 -7.78 1.22 2.31
N CYS A 58 -8.59 1.74 1.39
CA CYS A 58 -9.84 2.43 1.73
C CYS A 58 -10.84 1.51 2.44
N LEU A 59 -10.97 0.25 2.04
CA LEU A 59 -11.83 -0.73 2.71
C LEU A 59 -11.35 -0.99 4.15
N VAL A 60 -10.04 -1.03 4.38
CA VAL A 60 -9.48 -1.13 5.75
C VAL A 60 -9.91 0.07 6.59
N LEU A 61 -9.78 1.29 6.07
CA LEU A 61 -10.20 2.51 6.78
C LEU A 61 -11.70 2.51 7.12
N TRP A 62 -12.55 2.09 6.17
CA TRP A 62 -14.00 2.15 6.36
C TRP A 62 -14.55 1.02 7.20
N PHE A 63 -14.09 -0.21 6.98
CA PHE A 63 -14.68 -1.39 7.61
C PHE A 63 -13.91 -1.89 8.83
N LEU A 64 -12.66 -1.48 9.01
CA LEU A 64 -11.81 -1.88 10.13
C LEU A 64 -11.22 -0.66 10.86
N PRO A 65 -12.02 0.37 11.21
CA PRO A 65 -11.50 1.60 11.84
C PRO A 65 -10.83 1.33 13.20
N GLU A 66 -11.23 0.26 13.88
CA GLU A 66 -10.67 -0.15 15.19
C GLU A 66 -9.20 -0.60 15.11
N LEU A 67 -8.70 -0.92 13.91
CA LEU A 67 -7.27 -1.18 13.70
C LEU A 67 -6.43 0.10 13.75
N GLY A 68 -7.07 1.27 13.69
CA GLY A 68 -6.43 2.56 13.83
C GLY A 68 -5.62 3.01 12.59
N PRO A 69 -5.11 4.26 12.64
CA PRO A 69 -4.47 4.91 11.50
C PRO A 69 -3.16 4.23 11.07
N ALA A 70 -2.42 3.61 11.99
CA ALA A 70 -1.18 2.91 11.66
C ALA A 70 -1.43 1.67 10.78
N ALA A 71 -2.46 0.88 11.07
CA ALA A 71 -2.82 -0.28 10.25
C ALA A 71 -3.27 0.15 8.85
N ALA A 72 -4.11 1.18 8.75
CA ALA A 72 -4.57 1.70 7.47
C ALA A 72 -3.42 2.30 6.63
N ALA A 73 -2.51 3.04 7.26
CA ALA A 73 -1.31 3.54 6.61
C ALA A 73 -0.41 2.42 6.11
N GLY A 74 -0.27 1.35 6.89
CA GLY A 74 0.51 0.18 6.50
C GLY A 74 -0.12 -0.53 5.31
N ALA A 75 -1.44 -0.75 5.35
CA ALA A 75 -2.18 -1.31 4.24
C ALA A 75 -1.99 -0.49 2.95
N ALA A 76 -2.06 0.83 3.06
CA ALA A 76 -1.86 1.74 1.95
C ALA A 76 -0.41 1.69 1.41
N LEU A 77 0.60 1.63 2.27
CA LEU A 77 2.00 1.45 1.86
C LEU A 77 2.25 0.13 1.14
N GLY A 78 1.74 -0.98 1.67
CA GLY A 78 1.90 -2.30 1.06
C GLY A 78 1.31 -2.33 -0.35
N VAL A 79 0.08 -1.83 -0.50
CA VAL A 79 -0.61 -1.74 -1.79
C VAL A 79 0.12 -0.80 -2.76
N ALA A 80 0.61 0.35 -2.27
CA ALA A 80 1.39 1.29 -3.10
C ALA A 80 2.66 0.64 -3.66
N VAL A 81 3.43 -0.06 -2.82
CA VAL A 81 4.67 -0.75 -3.22
C VAL A 81 4.38 -1.84 -4.25
N HIS A 82 3.37 -2.68 -4.00
CA HIS A 82 2.98 -3.75 -4.93
C HIS A 82 2.62 -3.19 -6.30
N MET A 83 1.71 -2.21 -6.35
CA MET A 83 1.26 -1.64 -7.63
C MET A 83 2.39 -0.90 -8.36
N ALA A 84 3.27 -0.21 -7.64
CA ALA A 84 4.43 0.46 -8.23
C ALA A 84 5.40 -0.54 -8.86
N ALA A 85 5.60 -1.70 -8.24
CA ALA A 85 6.41 -2.78 -8.78
C ALA A 85 5.76 -3.41 -10.02
N ASP A 86 4.44 -3.62 -9.98
CA ASP A 86 3.64 -4.21 -11.06
C ASP A 86 3.58 -3.36 -12.34
N MET A 87 3.84 -2.05 -12.23
CA MET A 87 3.96 -1.15 -13.38
C MET A 87 5.04 -1.59 -14.37
N LEU A 88 6.06 -2.33 -13.91
CA LEU A 88 7.16 -2.75 -14.76
C LEU A 88 7.04 -4.20 -15.22
N SER A 89 6.04 -4.94 -14.74
CA SER A 89 5.83 -6.29 -15.21
C SER A 89 5.38 -6.27 -16.69
N PRO A 90 5.70 -7.32 -17.47
CA PRO A 90 5.41 -7.32 -18.90
C PRO A 90 3.91 -7.13 -19.19
N ALA A 91 3.56 -6.09 -19.97
CA ALA A 91 2.18 -5.75 -20.32
C ALA A 91 1.51 -6.67 -21.39
N ARG A 92 1.68 -7.99 -21.24
CA ARG A 92 1.12 -9.02 -22.12
C ARG A 92 0.28 -10.02 -21.31
N GLY A 93 -0.84 -10.47 -21.87
CA GLY A 93 -1.75 -11.41 -21.21
C GLY A 93 -2.24 -10.90 -19.85
N PHE A 94 -1.90 -11.63 -18.79
CA PHE A 94 -2.27 -11.34 -17.40
C PHE A 94 -1.61 -10.08 -16.82
N GLY A 95 -0.59 -9.48 -17.46
CA GLY A 95 0.09 -8.28 -16.94
C GLY A 95 -0.68 -6.95 -17.06
N ARG A 96 -1.92 -6.95 -17.55
CA ARG A 96 -2.75 -5.74 -17.74
C ARG A 96 -3.81 -5.63 -16.67
N ILE A 97 -4.34 -4.42 -16.44
CA ILE A 97 -5.49 -4.24 -15.56
C ILE A 97 -6.76 -4.70 -16.29
N TRP A 98 -7.64 -5.40 -15.58
CA TRP A 98 -8.90 -5.94 -16.09
C TRP A 98 -10.09 -5.48 -15.27
N LEU A 99 -11.21 -5.24 -15.96
CA LEU A 99 -12.51 -5.14 -15.32
C LEU A 99 -12.97 -6.53 -14.86
N PRO A 100 -13.68 -6.63 -13.72
CA PRO A 100 -14.28 -7.89 -13.29
C PRO A 100 -15.41 -8.33 -14.24
N GLU A 101 -15.93 -9.53 -14.02
CA GLU A 101 -17.21 -9.98 -14.55
C GLU A 101 -18.31 -8.92 -14.34
N PRO A 102 -19.24 -8.74 -15.30
CA PRO A 102 -19.45 -9.54 -16.51
C PRO A 102 -18.65 -9.08 -17.74
N PHE A 103 -17.77 -8.08 -17.57
CA PHE A 103 -17.13 -7.44 -18.72
C PHE A 103 -15.85 -8.15 -19.12
N GLN A 104 -15.00 -8.50 -18.14
CA GLN A 104 -13.68 -9.08 -18.39
C GLN A 104 -12.94 -8.39 -19.56
N VAL A 105 -12.86 -7.06 -19.49
CA VAL A 105 -12.20 -6.24 -20.54
C VAL A 105 -10.91 -5.65 -19.97
N SER A 106 -9.84 -5.72 -20.76
CA SER A 106 -8.55 -5.14 -20.41
C SER A 106 -8.53 -3.63 -20.67
N LEU A 107 -7.88 -2.87 -19.78
CA LEU A 107 -7.58 -1.45 -19.98
C LEU A 107 -6.51 -1.22 -21.07
N GLY A 108 -5.86 -2.26 -21.57
CA GLY A 108 -4.83 -2.15 -22.59
C GLY A 108 -3.64 -1.30 -22.10
N GLY A 109 -3.22 -0.33 -22.91
CA GLY A 109 -2.10 0.57 -22.59
C GLY A 109 -2.31 1.43 -21.34
N TRP A 110 -3.57 1.71 -20.98
CA TRP A 110 -3.94 2.51 -19.81
C TRP A 110 -3.63 1.83 -18.47
N SER A 111 -3.31 0.52 -18.47
CA SER A 111 -2.98 -0.25 -17.27
C SER A 111 -1.82 0.38 -16.46
N HIS A 112 -0.78 0.88 -17.13
CA HIS A 112 0.36 1.51 -16.46
C HIS A 112 -0.02 2.80 -15.76
N LEU A 113 -0.85 3.63 -16.42
CA LEU A 113 -1.33 4.87 -15.83
C LEU A 113 -2.25 4.58 -14.63
N TRP A 114 -3.14 3.58 -14.76
CA TRP A 114 -4.00 3.14 -13.67
C TRP A 114 -3.20 2.72 -12.44
N LEU A 115 -2.20 1.85 -12.63
CA LEU A 115 -1.31 1.40 -11.57
C LEU A 115 -0.56 2.56 -10.93
N LEU A 116 0.02 3.47 -11.73
CA LEU A 116 0.75 4.64 -11.22
C LEU A 116 -0.13 5.55 -10.38
N VAL A 117 -1.30 5.94 -10.89
CA VAL A 117 -2.22 6.85 -10.19
C VAL A 117 -2.69 6.22 -8.88
N ASN A 118 -3.02 4.93 -8.87
CA ASN A 118 -3.44 4.25 -7.65
C ASN A 118 -2.28 4.05 -6.67
N ALA A 119 -1.06 3.80 -7.16
CA ALA A 119 0.12 3.65 -6.30
C ALA A 119 0.48 4.97 -5.61
N LEU A 120 0.43 6.08 -6.35
CA LEU A 120 0.59 7.42 -5.79
C LEU A 120 -0.54 7.78 -4.82
N GLY A 121 -1.78 7.45 -5.16
CA GLY A 121 -2.93 7.68 -4.29
C GLY A 121 -2.83 6.91 -2.96
N ALA A 122 -2.43 5.64 -3.02
CA ALA A 122 -2.21 4.82 -1.83
C ALA A 122 -1.01 5.31 -1.01
N ALA A 123 0.10 5.70 -1.65
CA ALA A 123 1.25 6.27 -0.95
C ALA A 123 0.89 7.60 -0.26
N TRP A 124 0.14 8.48 -0.93
CA TRP A 124 -0.37 9.71 -0.33
C TRP A 124 -1.28 9.41 0.86
N MET A 125 -2.21 8.45 0.71
CA MET A 125 -3.13 8.06 1.78
C MET A 125 -2.38 7.56 3.02
N ALA A 126 -1.28 6.81 2.85
CA ALA A 126 -0.47 6.35 3.96
C ALA A 126 0.07 7.48 4.85
N VAL A 127 0.43 8.61 4.25
CA VAL A 127 0.88 9.80 4.99
C VAL A 127 -0.31 10.60 5.53
N ALA A 128 -1.40 10.69 4.76
CA ALA A 128 -2.57 11.50 5.10
C ALA A 128 -3.35 10.97 6.33
N VAL A 129 -3.37 9.66 6.55
CA VAL A 129 -4.14 9.05 7.65
C VAL A 129 -3.37 8.98 8.96
N LEU A 130 -2.03 9.09 8.93
CA LEU A 130 -1.23 9.09 10.14
C LEU A 130 -1.40 10.39 10.94
N PRO A 131 -1.24 10.35 12.28
CA PRO A 131 -1.28 11.56 13.09
C PRO A 131 -0.28 12.61 12.60
N SER A 132 -0.65 13.88 12.71
CA SER A 132 0.23 14.99 12.37
C SER A 132 1.49 14.96 13.26
N GLY A 133 2.64 14.68 12.65
CA GLY A 133 3.92 14.65 13.35
C GLY A 133 5.06 14.22 12.45
N GLU A 134 6.21 14.84 12.62
CA GLU A 134 7.38 14.54 11.79
C GLU A 134 7.88 13.10 12.02
N ALA A 135 7.82 12.61 13.25
CA ALA A 135 8.22 11.25 13.60
C ALA A 135 7.44 10.18 12.82
N TRP A 136 6.11 10.28 12.75
CA TRP A 136 5.28 9.32 12.01
C TRP A 136 5.61 9.27 10.53
N ARG A 137 5.99 10.40 9.95
CA ARG A 137 6.39 10.49 8.54
C ARG A 137 7.72 9.78 8.31
N TRP A 138 8.72 10.04 9.15
CA TRP A 138 10.01 9.35 9.04
C TRP A 138 9.87 7.84 9.23
N ILE A 139 9.03 7.42 10.17
CA ILE A 139 8.73 6.00 10.40
C ILE A 139 8.04 5.39 9.18
N ALA A 140 6.99 6.00 8.65
CA ALA A 140 6.28 5.51 7.47
C ALA A 140 7.16 5.49 6.22
N GLY A 141 7.98 6.52 6.03
CA GLY A 141 8.98 6.58 4.96
C GLY A 141 10.01 5.45 5.10
N GLY A 142 10.54 5.23 6.30
CA GLY A 142 11.48 4.13 6.58
C GLY A 142 10.87 2.75 6.31
N VAL A 143 9.65 2.49 6.80
CA VAL A 143 8.92 1.24 6.53
C VAL A 143 8.67 1.07 5.04
N GLY A 144 8.22 2.12 4.35
CA GLY A 144 7.97 2.09 2.92
C GLY A 144 9.23 1.85 2.09
N ILE A 145 10.37 2.45 2.46
CA ILE A 145 11.67 2.22 1.81
C ILE A 145 12.09 0.75 1.95
N LEU A 146 12.01 0.19 3.16
CA LEU A 146 12.34 -1.21 3.39
C LEU A 146 11.42 -2.15 2.62
N ALA A 147 10.11 -1.85 2.58
CA ALA A 147 9.15 -2.61 1.79
C ALA A 147 9.44 -2.53 0.29
N ALA A 148 9.71 -1.33 -0.25
CA ALA A 148 10.04 -1.12 -1.66
C ALA A 148 11.31 -1.87 -2.08
N LEU A 149 12.37 -1.79 -1.27
CA LEU A 149 13.62 -2.51 -1.49
C LEU A 149 13.40 -4.03 -1.39
N GLY A 150 12.77 -4.50 -0.31
CA GLY A 150 12.52 -5.92 -0.08
C GLY A 150 11.67 -6.52 -1.19
N TYR A 151 10.55 -5.89 -1.52
CA TYR A 151 9.64 -6.36 -2.56
C TYR A 151 10.31 -6.33 -3.94
N GLY A 152 10.87 -5.18 -4.36
CA GLY A 152 11.50 -5.05 -5.67
C GLY A 152 12.70 -5.98 -5.87
N LEU A 153 13.58 -6.11 -4.88
CA LEU A 153 14.81 -6.91 -5.01
C LEU A 153 14.58 -8.40 -4.76
N MET A 154 13.74 -8.77 -3.80
CA MET A 154 13.57 -10.18 -3.42
C MET A 154 12.41 -10.85 -4.14
N ARG A 155 11.29 -10.13 -4.30
CA ARG A 155 10.07 -10.67 -4.95
C ARG A 155 10.13 -10.50 -6.46
N GLU A 156 10.28 -9.27 -6.94
CA GLU A 156 10.34 -8.98 -8.39
C GLU A 156 11.70 -9.29 -9.01
N ARG A 157 12.75 -9.43 -8.18
CA ARG A 157 14.15 -9.60 -8.64
C ARG A 157 14.57 -8.53 -9.65
N SER A 158 14.10 -7.30 -9.45
CA SER A 158 14.24 -6.18 -10.37
C SER A 158 14.65 -4.92 -9.62
N ILE A 159 15.86 -4.43 -9.92
CA ILE A 159 16.37 -3.15 -9.39
C ILE A 159 15.45 -2.01 -9.84
N LEU A 160 14.96 -2.05 -11.08
CA LEU A 160 14.09 -0.99 -11.60
C LEU A 160 12.75 -0.97 -10.83
N SER A 161 12.19 -2.13 -10.49
CA SER A 161 10.97 -2.23 -9.67
C SER A 161 11.18 -1.65 -8.27
N ALA A 162 12.33 -1.93 -7.66
CA ALA A 162 12.70 -1.32 -6.39
C ALA A 162 12.79 0.21 -6.50
N LEU A 163 13.44 0.74 -7.56
CA LEU A 163 13.58 2.17 -7.78
C LEU A 163 12.24 2.89 -8.03
N VAL A 164 11.34 2.28 -8.81
CA VAL A 164 10.01 2.85 -9.06
C VAL A 164 9.16 2.82 -7.79
N ALA A 165 9.18 1.73 -7.03
CA ALA A 165 8.50 1.66 -5.74
C ALA A 165 9.05 2.70 -4.76
N LEU A 166 10.36 2.90 -4.70
CA LEU A 166 10.98 3.96 -3.89
C LEU A 166 10.52 5.35 -4.30
N ALA A 167 10.45 5.63 -5.61
CA ALA A 167 10.00 6.92 -6.12
C ALA A 167 8.53 7.19 -5.74
N VAL A 168 7.66 6.19 -5.89
CA VAL A 168 6.24 6.30 -5.51
C VAL A 168 6.08 6.51 -4.00
N VAL A 169 6.76 5.71 -3.18
CA VAL A 169 6.72 5.84 -1.71
C VAL A 169 7.29 7.19 -1.28
N GLY A 170 8.35 7.69 -1.93
CA GLY A 170 8.98 8.96 -1.59
C GLY A 170 8.17 10.20 -1.99
N ALA A 171 7.30 10.11 -3.00
CA ALA A 171 6.62 11.26 -3.59
C ALA A 171 5.79 12.09 -2.59
N PRO A 172 4.96 11.50 -1.71
CA PRO A 172 4.20 12.27 -0.72
C PRO A 172 5.08 13.02 0.29
N PHE A 173 6.23 12.46 0.65
CA PHE A 173 7.17 13.09 1.59
C PHE A 173 7.90 14.28 0.97
N ALA A 174 8.24 14.19 -0.32
CA ALA A 174 8.82 15.30 -1.07
C ALA A 174 7.81 16.44 -1.29
N ALA A 175 6.56 16.11 -1.62
CA ALA A 175 5.51 17.10 -1.88
C ALA A 175 5.15 17.93 -0.64
N ASP A 176 5.12 17.31 0.54
CA ASP A 176 4.78 18.02 1.79
C ASP A 176 5.90 18.97 2.27
N HIS A 177 7.18 18.60 2.11
CA HIS A 177 8.28 19.53 2.36
C HIS A 177 8.24 20.74 1.43
N GLY A 178 7.86 20.53 0.17
CA GLY A 178 7.62 21.60 -0.79
C GLY A 178 6.48 22.53 -0.36
N LEU A 179 5.38 22.03 0.19
CA LEU A 179 4.27 22.88 0.65
C LEU A 179 4.61 23.65 1.93
N ARG A 180 5.33 23.03 2.88
CA ARG A 180 5.70 23.67 4.15
C ARG A 180 6.79 24.73 4.00
N ALA A 181 7.67 24.62 3.01
CA ALA A 181 8.69 25.63 2.75
C ALA A 181 8.10 26.98 2.24
N TRP A 182 6.82 27.01 1.85
CA TRP A 182 6.14 28.17 1.27
C TRP A 182 4.97 28.69 2.12
N LEU A 183 4.62 27.98 3.20
CA LEU A 183 3.60 28.44 4.15
C LEU A 183 4.32 29.09 5.35
N PRO A 184 4.04 30.36 5.66
CA PRO A 184 4.70 31.12 6.73
C PRO A 184 4.43 30.59 8.13
#